data_AF-A0AAD4UPS4-F1
#
_entry.id   AF-A0AAD4UPS4-F1
#
_cell.length_a   1.000
_cell.length_b   1.000
_cell.length_c   1.000
_cell.angle_alpha   90.00
_cell.angle_beta   90.00
_cell.angle_gamma   90.00
#
_symmetry.space_group_name_H-M   'P 1'
#
loop_
_entity.id
_entity.type
_entity.pdbx_description
1 polymer ?
#
loop_
_entity_poly.entity_id
_entity_poly.type
_entity_poly.pdbx_seq_one_letter_code
_entity_poly.pdbx_strand_id
1 'polypeptide(L)'
;MDAEFELFNALKANYDANNKENVVKGAVLKQFRITLSASTSPNFNGDLYFEREKVPFGIRFLKVDNELKAKKFCMRTCLTSDGAILKAWFSKFIKQKEFPPNLFRLQGDLGLGDLDYTKGFWAIAYETFDFIFEDWLKTKSCRSSIRNQFGNLDPWWRSQLKAILSAVAYMHNQNILHGSLDSKSSYVVAPGRLKIINVGAVDFNELVTDQLKLDDLAGLESMFRDVLKQVDTWPELDSFLKAFNTSKLGATELIVKLINHPFLKDPEDRMKYVIDTYLDHHGSLSSLYGNEFSWALPWNSQTLPTWIEEIYDFDKKRTYDNTSLDHLVKFMRGIFNHFPRNYAIEMVEAEVRNLYPNVIDELHMII
;
A
#
# COMPACT_ATOMS: atom_id res chain seq x y z
N MET A 1 18.51 -18.80 27.17
CA MET A 1 17.84 -19.62 28.19
C MET A 1 17.10 -18.78 29.23
N ASP A 2 17.77 -17.97 30.05
CA ASP A 2 17.07 -17.33 31.19
C ASP A 2 16.20 -16.10 30.83
N ALA A 3 16.59 -15.29 29.84
CA ALA A 3 15.75 -14.18 29.33
C ALA A 3 14.47 -14.69 28.64
N GLU A 4 14.55 -15.87 28.04
CA GLU A 4 13.43 -16.54 27.39
C GLU A 4 12.44 -17.07 28.44
N PHE A 5 12.97 -17.58 29.56
CA PHE A 5 12.19 -18.04 30.70
C PHE A 5 11.50 -16.89 31.45
N GLU A 6 12.17 -15.74 31.62
CA GLU A 6 11.58 -14.54 32.23
C GLU A 6 10.49 -13.91 31.34
N LEU A 7 10.72 -13.80 30.03
CA LEU A 7 9.71 -13.32 29.08
C LEU A 7 8.50 -14.27 29.07
N PHE A 8 8.74 -15.58 29.03
CA PHE A 8 7.69 -16.58 29.10
C PHE A 8 6.90 -16.52 30.40
N ASN A 9 7.57 -16.44 31.57
CA ASN A 9 6.89 -16.34 32.86
C ASN A 9 6.12 -15.04 33.01
N ALA A 10 6.60 -13.93 32.45
CA ALA A 10 5.87 -12.66 32.45
C ALA A 10 4.64 -12.69 31.51
N LEU A 11 4.76 -13.31 30.33
CA LEU A 11 3.64 -13.52 29.41
C LEU A 11 2.59 -14.46 30.01
N LYS A 12 3.05 -15.54 30.66
CA LYS A 12 2.21 -16.47 31.40
C LYS A 12 1.53 -15.81 32.59
N ALA A 13 2.25 -15.02 33.40
CA ALA A 13 1.67 -14.29 34.53
C ALA A 13 0.64 -13.23 34.09
N ASN A 14 0.89 -12.52 32.98
CA ASN A 14 -0.09 -11.61 32.38
C ASN A 14 -1.33 -12.35 31.84
N TYR A 15 -1.14 -13.55 31.27
CA TYR A 15 -2.22 -14.43 30.86
C TYR A 15 -3.01 -15.00 32.05
N ASP A 16 -2.35 -15.32 33.16
CA ASP A 16 -3.00 -15.82 34.37
C ASP A 16 -3.73 -14.68 35.11
N ALA A 17 -3.24 -13.44 34.98
CA ALA A 17 -3.82 -12.22 35.53
C ALA A 17 -4.91 -11.58 34.65
N ASN A 18 -5.57 -12.36 33.76
CA ASN A 18 -6.59 -11.92 32.79
C ASN A 18 -7.91 -11.43 33.41
N ASN A 19 -7.81 -10.61 34.46
CA ASN A 19 -8.86 -9.77 34.98
C ASN A 19 -8.24 -8.41 35.31
N LYS A 20 -8.62 -7.43 34.49
CA LYS A 20 -8.48 -5.98 34.67
C LYS A 20 -7.25 -5.36 33.99
N GLU A 21 -7.56 -4.44 33.08
CA GLU A 21 -6.74 -3.35 32.52
C GLU A 21 -5.94 -3.59 31.22
N ASN A 22 -5.43 -4.79 30.92
CA ASN A 22 -4.72 -5.03 29.65
C ASN A 22 -5.49 -6.03 28.77
N VAL A 23 -6.21 -5.52 27.77
CA VAL A 23 -7.15 -6.28 26.94
C VAL A 23 -6.41 -7.18 25.94
N VAL A 24 -6.36 -8.50 26.21
CA VAL A 24 -6.23 -9.54 25.17
C VAL A 24 -7.51 -10.38 25.20
N LYS A 25 -8.54 -9.96 24.47
CA LYS A 25 -9.80 -10.71 24.38
C LYS A 25 -9.61 -11.97 23.53
N GLY A 26 -9.73 -13.15 24.14
CA GLY A 26 -10.08 -14.41 23.44
C GLY A 26 -8.95 -15.31 22.95
N ALA A 27 -7.68 -15.14 23.40
CA ALA A 27 -6.56 -16.00 23.00
C ALA A 27 -5.83 -16.67 24.19
N VAL A 28 -5.38 -17.91 24.04
CA VAL A 28 -4.71 -18.78 25.03
C VAL A 28 -3.27 -19.07 24.60
N LEU A 29 -2.26 -18.71 25.40
CA LEU A 29 -0.85 -19.02 25.08
C LEU A 29 -0.62 -20.55 25.07
N LYS A 30 -0.05 -21.10 23.97
CA LYS A 30 0.19 -22.56 23.82
C LYS A 30 1.66 -22.94 23.83
N GLN A 31 2.53 -22.20 23.15
CA GLN A 31 3.94 -22.56 22.99
C GLN A 31 4.80 -21.31 22.73
N PHE A 32 6.09 -21.35 23.05
CA PHE A 32 7.05 -20.30 22.70
C PHE A 32 8.40 -20.91 22.27
N ARG A 33 9.09 -20.26 21.34
CA ARG A 33 10.45 -20.58 20.91
C ARG A 33 11.19 -19.29 20.57
N ILE A 34 12.34 -19.03 21.19
CA ILE A 34 13.17 -17.87 20.88
C ILE A 34 14.46 -18.37 20.22
N THR A 35 14.94 -17.67 19.20
CA THR A 35 16.19 -18.01 18.50
C THR A 35 16.99 -16.74 18.24
N LEU A 36 18.16 -16.65 18.86
CA LEU A 36 19.07 -15.50 18.73
C LEU A 36 20.04 -15.76 17.56
N SER A 37 20.05 -14.88 16.56
CA SER A 37 21.09 -14.84 15.52
C SER A 37 22.12 -13.76 15.85
N ALA A 38 23.40 -14.11 15.86
CA ALA A 38 24.51 -13.22 16.19
C ALA A 38 25.02 -12.36 15.00
N SER A 39 24.35 -12.37 13.84
CA SER A 39 24.86 -11.70 12.63
C SER A 39 24.41 -10.25 12.52
N THR A 40 25.32 -9.32 12.86
CA THR A 40 25.48 -7.91 12.40
C THR A 40 24.28 -6.95 12.40
N SER A 41 23.09 -7.38 12.77
CA SER A 41 21.91 -6.58 13.07
C SER A 41 21.16 -7.29 14.19
N PRO A 42 20.82 -6.61 15.30
CA PRO A 42 20.15 -7.24 16.43
C PRO A 42 18.67 -7.45 16.11
N ASN A 43 18.38 -8.33 15.14
CA ASN A 43 17.04 -8.81 14.86
C ASN A 43 16.79 -10.00 15.78
N PHE A 44 15.88 -9.81 16.74
CA PHE A 44 15.39 -10.86 17.61
C PHE A 44 14.32 -11.66 16.86
N ASN A 45 14.59 -12.92 16.52
CA ASN A 45 13.58 -13.82 15.98
C ASN A 45 13.05 -14.70 17.11
N GLY A 46 11.84 -14.42 17.58
CA GLY A 46 11.10 -15.29 18.50
C GLY A 46 9.74 -15.63 17.91
N ASP A 47 9.40 -16.91 17.93
CA ASP A 47 8.09 -17.42 17.56
C ASP A 47 7.28 -17.71 18.84
N LEU A 48 6.19 -16.99 19.04
CA LEU A 48 5.23 -17.25 20.11
C LEU A 48 3.92 -17.78 19.53
N TYR A 49 3.42 -18.91 20.00
CA TYR A 49 2.17 -19.50 19.53
C TYR A 49 1.05 -19.32 20.55
N PHE A 50 -0.03 -18.65 20.13
CA PHE A 50 -1.26 -18.42 20.87
C PHE A 50 -2.41 -19.13 20.17
N GLU A 51 -3.45 -19.53 20.90
CA GLU A 51 -4.63 -20.21 20.38
C GLU A 51 -5.84 -19.29 20.53
N ARG A 52 -6.48 -18.91 19.42
CA ARG A 52 -7.77 -18.22 19.42
C ARG A 52 -8.79 -19.14 18.80
N GLU A 53 -9.93 -19.36 19.47
CA GLU A 53 -11.00 -20.22 18.95
C GLU A 53 -10.51 -21.64 18.55
N LYS A 54 -9.52 -22.18 19.28
CA LYS A 54 -8.85 -23.47 19.01
C LYS A 54 -7.90 -23.50 17.79
N VAL A 55 -7.54 -22.34 17.25
CA VAL A 55 -6.58 -22.22 16.15
C VAL A 55 -5.28 -21.57 16.65
N PRO A 56 -4.12 -22.25 16.54
CA PRO A 56 -2.83 -21.67 16.89
C PRO A 56 -2.38 -20.63 15.86
N PHE A 57 -1.83 -19.50 16.31
CA PHE A 57 -1.22 -18.44 15.49
C PHE A 57 0.06 -17.93 16.15
N GLY A 58 1.01 -17.48 15.32
CA GLY A 58 2.30 -16.97 15.78
C GLY A 58 2.26 -15.48 16.17
N ILE A 59 3.22 -15.01 16.97
CA ILE A 59 3.49 -13.60 17.26
C ILE A 59 4.95 -13.28 16.97
N ARG A 60 5.20 -12.11 16.38
CA ARG A 60 6.53 -11.52 16.18
C ARG A 60 6.71 -10.25 17.01
N PHE A 61 7.94 -10.00 17.42
CA PHE A 61 8.31 -8.81 18.16
C PHE A 61 9.07 -7.81 17.30
N LEU A 62 8.68 -6.54 17.37
CA LEU A 62 9.44 -5.42 16.81
C LEU A 62 9.97 -4.53 17.93
N LYS A 63 11.28 -4.24 17.87
CA LYS A 63 11.94 -3.32 18.81
C LYS A 63 11.44 -1.89 18.57
N VAL A 64 11.28 -1.14 19.67
CA VAL A 64 10.93 0.28 19.68
C VAL A 64 11.76 1.02 20.73
N ASP A 65 11.93 2.31 20.48
CA ASP A 65 12.88 3.15 21.21
C ASP A 65 12.43 3.48 22.64
N ASN A 66 11.11 3.60 22.88
CA ASN A 66 10.56 3.93 24.20
C ASN A 66 9.14 3.39 24.45
N GLU A 67 8.75 3.40 25.73
CA GLU A 67 7.45 2.91 26.22
C GLU A 67 6.25 3.62 25.59
N LEU A 68 6.33 4.94 25.51
CA LEU A 68 5.23 5.79 25.09
C LEU A 68 4.86 5.49 23.64
N LYS A 69 5.87 5.37 22.77
CA LYS A 69 5.75 4.98 21.37
C LYS A 69 5.15 3.57 21.25
N ALA A 70 5.62 2.61 22.04
CA ALA A 70 5.12 1.25 22.04
C ALA A 70 3.63 1.15 22.45
N LYS A 71 3.22 1.87 23.50
CA LYS A 71 1.81 1.95 23.94
C LYS A 71 0.92 2.61 22.90
N LYS A 72 1.39 3.69 22.27
CA LYS A 72 0.65 4.40 21.22
C LYS A 72 0.32 3.51 20.03
N PHE A 73 1.30 2.76 19.54
CA PHE A 73 1.10 1.80 18.46
C PHE A 73 0.06 0.73 18.80
N CYS A 74 0.10 0.16 20.01
CA CYS A 74 -0.91 -0.80 20.46
C CYS A 74 -2.31 -0.16 20.49
N MET A 75 -2.44 1.02 21.09
CA MET A 75 -3.72 1.72 21.21
C MET A 75 -4.31 2.11 19.85
N ARG A 76 -3.49 2.68 18.95
CA ARG A 76 -3.95 3.22 17.67
C ARG A 76 -4.32 2.14 16.67
N THR A 77 -3.55 1.04 16.60
CA THR A 77 -3.91 -0.10 15.73
C THR A 77 -5.19 -0.82 16.17
N CYS A 78 -5.60 -0.72 17.44
CA CYS A 78 -6.90 -1.24 17.89
C CYS A 78 -8.09 -0.47 17.30
N LEU A 79 -7.88 0.79 16.89
CA LEU A 79 -8.91 1.64 16.29
C LEU A 79 -9.05 1.42 14.77
N THR A 80 -8.22 0.56 14.18
CA THR A 80 -8.16 0.34 12.74
C THR A 80 -8.77 -1.01 12.30
N SER A 81 -9.03 -1.14 11.00
CA SER A 81 -9.54 -2.39 10.40
C SER A 81 -8.44 -3.43 10.22
N ASP A 82 -8.79 -4.73 10.28
CA ASP A 82 -7.85 -5.86 10.20
C ASP A 82 -7.34 -6.16 8.77
N GLY A 83 -7.86 -5.47 7.75
CA GLY A 83 -7.64 -5.81 6.35
C GLY A 83 -6.18 -5.67 5.92
N ALA A 84 -5.69 -4.43 5.93
CA ALA A 84 -4.33 -4.07 5.51
C ALA A 84 -3.51 -3.37 6.61
N ILE A 85 -3.98 -3.40 7.85
CA ILE A 85 -3.20 -2.99 9.03
C ILE A 85 -2.98 -4.23 9.88
N LEU A 86 -1.74 -4.46 10.28
CA LEU A 86 -1.41 -5.53 11.20
C LEU A 86 -1.52 -4.99 12.63
N LYS A 87 -2.45 -5.54 13.40
CA LYS A 87 -2.71 -5.05 14.76
C LYS A 87 -1.57 -5.39 15.70
N ALA A 88 -1.14 -4.39 16.47
CA ALA A 88 -0.28 -4.59 17.62
C ALA A 88 -1.12 -5.09 18.79
N TRP A 89 -0.61 -6.11 19.49
CA TRP A 89 -1.31 -6.78 20.58
C TRP A 89 -0.98 -6.16 21.92
N PHE A 90 0.31 -6.08 22.24
CA PHE A 90 0.81 -5.49 23.47
C PHE A 90 2.24 -5.01 23.30
N SER A 91 2.62 -4.06 24.15
CA SER A 91 3.99 -3.58 24.28
C SER A 91 4.61 -4.06 25.58
N LYS A 92 5.90 -4.39 25.59
CA LYS A 92 6.62 -4.83 26.80
C LYS A 92 8.08 -4.39 26.77
N PHE A 93 8.61 -3.99 27.92
CA PHE A 93 10.04 -3.82 28.11
C PHE A 93 10.71 -5.19 28.29
N ILE A 94 11.67 -5.50 27.42
CA ILE A 94 12.48 -6.70 27.44
C ILE A 94 13.84 -6.31 28.04
N LYS A 95 14.14 -6.82 29.24
CA LYS A 95 15.43 -6.57 29.89
C LYS A 95 16.56 -7.31 29.18
N GLN A 96 17.71 -6.65 29.04
CA GLN A 96 18.91 -7.25 28.46
C GLN A 96 19.93 -7.46 29.58
N LYS A 97 20.26 -8.74 29.88
CA LYS A 97 20.97 -9.11 31.11
C LYS A 97 22.50 -9.00 31.02
N GLU A 98 23.12 -9.07 29.83
CA GLU A 98 24.59 -9.05 29.69
C GLU A 98 25.08 -8.36 28.40
N PHE A 99 26.18 -7.61 28.52
CA PHE A 99 26.98 -7.10 27.40
C PHE A 99 28.23 -7.96 27.20
N PRO A 100 28.74 -8.10 25.95
CA PRO A 100 30.12 -8.48 25.74
C PRO A 100 31.04 -7.47 26.44
N PRO A 101 32.04 -7.90 27.23
CA PRO A 101 32.94 -7.02 27.99
C PRO A 101 33.63 -5.93 27.15
N ASN A 102 33.73 -6.15 25.83
CA ASN A 102 34.47 -5.31 24.90
C ASN A 102 33.67 -4.11 24.37
N LEU A 103 32.35 -4.05 24.59
CA LEU A 103 31.51 -2.92 24.12
C LEU A 103 31.79 -1.62 24.91
N PHE A 104 32.30 -1.76 26.14
CA PHE A 104 32.70 -0.63 26.99
C PHE A 104 33.94 0.11 26.48
N ARG A 105 34.75 -0.48 25.58
CA ARG A 105 35.91 0.21 24.98
C ARG A 105 35.54 1.18 23.87
N LEU A 106 34.36 1.03 23.25
CA LEU A 106 33.87 1.93 22.19
C LEU A 106 33.06 3.11 22.73
N GLN A 107 32.79 3.16 24.04
CA GLN A 107 32.00 4.20 24.70
C GLN A 107 32.71 5.56 24.78
N GLY A 108 34.04 5.60 24.71
CA GLY A 108 34.80 6.85 24.74
C GLY A 108 34.73 7.66 23.45
N ASP A 109 34.61 6.98 22.30
CA ASP A 109 34.83 7.60 20.98
C ASP A 109 33.54 7.96 20.23
N LEU A 110 32.36 7.49 20.68
CA LEU A 110 31.11 7.59 19.91
C LEU A 110 30.03 8.50 20.51
N GLY A 111 30.25 9.11 21.68
CA GLY A 111 29.32 10.10 22.24
C GLY A 111 27.88 9.59 22.45
N LEU A 112 27.69 8.28 22.66
CA LEU A 112 26.37 7.66 22.83
C LEU A 112 25.83 7.92 24.25
N GLY A 113 25.06 8.99 24.38
CA GLY A 113 24.50 9.50 25.64
C GLY A 113 23.25 8.77 26.19
N ASP A 114 22.86 7.60 25.70
CA ASP A 114 21.68 6.87 26.21
C ASP A 114 22.08 5.64 27.04
N LEU A 115 22.14 5.84 28.36
CA LEU A 115 22.30 4.80 29.38
C LEU A 115 21.16 3.76 29.37
N ASP A 116 20.00 4.05 28.78
CA ASP A 116 18.83 3.15 28.82
C ASP A 116 18.94 1.92 27.92
N TYR A 117 19.73 1.98 26.85
CA TYR A 117 20.03 0.79 26.03
C TYR A 117 20.81 -0.28 26.79
N THR A 118 21.39 0.07 27.96
CA THR A 118 22.14 -0.88 28.79
C THR A 118 21.28 -1.76 29.68
N LYS A 119 19.96 -1.51 29.75
CA LYS A 119 19.03 -2.23 30.64
C LYS A 119 18.00 -3.08 29.89
N GLY A 120 17.81 -2.87 28.59
CA GLY A 120 16.76 -3.54 27.81
C GLY A 120 16.27 -2.71 26.62
N PHE A 121 15.16 -3.15 26.02
CA PHE A 121 14.48 -2.45 24.94
C PHE A 121 12.96 -2.63 25.03
N TRP A 122 12.17 -1.67 24.53
CA TRP A 122 10.74 -1.88 24.36
C TRP A 122 10.48 -2.69 23.10
N ALA A 123 9.50 -3.60 23.17
CA ALA A 123 9.07 -4.39 22.04
C ALA A 123 7.55 -4.36 21.90
N ILE A 124 7.07 -4.48 20.67
CA ILE A 124 5.65 -4.63 20.33
C ILE A 124 5.43 -6.00 19.74
N ALA A 125 4.43 -6.69 20.26
CA ALA A 125 3.94 -7.95 19.73
C ALA A 125 2.93 -7.69 18.60
N TYR A 126 3.19 -8.25 17.43
CA TYR A 126 2.25 -8.31 16.30
C TYR A 126 1.90 -9.77 16.01
N GLU A 127 0.74 -10.03 15.41
CA GLU A 127 0.48 -11.32 14.77
C GLU A 127 1.59 -11.63 13.75
N THR A 128 1.96 -12.91 13.60
CA THR A 128 3.07 -13.30 12.74
C THR A 128 2.90 -12.79 11.31
N PHE A 129 4.00 -12.24 10.81
CA PHE A 129 4.20 -11.88 9.42
C PHE A 129 5.46 -12.57 8.92
N ASP A 130 5.60 -12.79 7.63
CA ASP A 130 6.71 -13.52 7.03
C ASP A 130 7.98 -12.66 7.04
N PHE A 131 7.88 -11.39 6.62
CA PHE A 131 9.02 -10.48 6.44
C PHE A 131 8.67 -9.02 6.72
N ILE A 132 9.64 -8.24 7.21
CA ILE A 132 9.60 -6.79 7.05
C ILE A 132 9.68 -6.50 5.55
N PHE A 133 8.86 -5.58 5.05
CA PHE A 133 8.73 -5.37 3.61
C PHE A 133 10.04 -4.92 2.96
N GLU A 134 10.80 -4.04 3.61
CA GLU A 134 12.13 -3.64 3.15
C GLU A 134 13.07 -4.82 2.93
N ASP A 135 13.04 -5.81 3.82
CA ASP A 135 13.86 -7.01 3.72
C ASP A 135 13.30 -7.98 2.67
N TRP A 136 11.98 -8.06 2.54
CA TRP A 136 11.32 -8.85 1.50
C TRP A 136 11.72 -8.36 0.10
N LEU A 137 11.79 -7.05 -0.12
CA LEU A 137 12.22 -6.44 -1.39
C LEU A 137 13.66 -6.84 -1.78
N LYS A 138 14.52 -7.16 -0.81
CA LYS A 138 15.91 -7.62 -1.05
C LYS A 138 15.96 -9.09 -1.49
N THR A 139 14.89 -9.85 -1.34
CA THR A 139 14.86 -11.27 -1.71
C THR A 139 14.71 -11.47 -3.23
N LYS A 140 15.31 -12.54 -3.77
CA LYS A 140 15.19 -12.87 -5.21
C LYS A 140 13.74 -13.15 -5.63
N SER A 141 12.90 -13.61 -4.70
CA SER A 141 11.51 -13.96 -4.93
C SER A 141 10.60 -12.76 -5.18
N CYS A 142 10.95 -11.58 -4.65
CA CYS A 142 10.25 -10.32 -4.88
C CYS A 142 10.42 -9.78 -6.32
N ARG A 143 11.33 -10.36 -7.11
CA ARG A 143 11.47 -10.04 -8.55
C ARG A 143 10.34 -10.61 -9.40
N SER A 144 9.23 -11.07 -8.79
CA SER A 144 7.98 -11.24 -9.52
C SER A 144 7.71 -9.97 -10.31
N SER A 145 7.49 -10.11 -11.62
CA SER A 145 7.36 -8.98 -12.51
C SER A 145 6.21 -8.09 -12.03
N ILE A 146 6.51 -6.83 -11.68
CA ILE A 146 5.50 -5.83 -11.29
C ILE A 146 4.48 -5.65 -12.42
N ARG A 147 4.90 -5.91 -13.66
CA ARG A 147 4.03 -5.98 -14.84
C ARG A 147 3.76 -7.42 -15.24
N ASN A 148 2.53 -7.72 -15.65
CA ASN A 148 2.25 -8.95 -16.35
C ASN A 148 2.71 -8.88 -17.82
N GLN A 149 2.52 -9.96 -18.56
CA GLN A 149 2.93 -10.07 -19.97
C GLN A 149 2.25 -9.07 -20.94
N PHE A 150 1.18 -8.41 -20.50
CA PHE A 150 0.44 -7.40 -21.28
C PHE A 150 0.82 -5.96 -20.86
N GLY A 151 1.88 -5.80 -20.05
CA GLY A 151 2.31 -4.50 -19.54
C GLY A 151 1.42 -3.92 -18.44
N ASN A 152 0.46 -4.70 -17.92
CA ASN A 152 -0.44 -4.27 -16.85
C ASN A 152 0.16 -4.53 -15.48
N LEU A 153 -0.23 -3.74 -14.47
CA LEU A 153 0.14 -4.02 -13.08
C LEU A 153 -0.31 -5.45 -12.70
N ASP A 154 0.62 -6.22 -12.14
CA ASP A 154 0.35 -7.59 -11.71
C ASP A 154 -0.83 -7.63 -10.73
N PRO A 155 -1.74 -8.63 -10.84
CA PRO A 155 -2.92 -8.72 -9.99
C PRO A 155 -2.61 -8.69 -8.49
N TRP A 156 -1.48 -9.28 -8.06
CA TRP A 156 -1.08 -9.25 -6.66
C TRP A 156 -0.77 -7.82 -6.22
N TRP A 157 0.08 -7.10 -6.97
CA TRP A 157 0.43 -5.70 -6.68
C TRP A 157 -0.81 -4.81 -6.68
N ARG A 158 -1.66 -4.96 -7.70
CA ARG A 158 -2.93 -4.23 -7.80
C ARG A 158 -3.79 -4.41 -6.55
N SER A 159 -3.93 -5.66 -6.07
CA SER A 159 -4.67 -5.96 -4.85
C SER A 159 -4.01 -5.35 -3.61
N GLN A 160 -2.68 -5.38 -3.51
CA GLN A 160 -1.96 -4.82 -2.36
C GLN A 160 -2.11 -3.30 -2.30
N LEU A 161 -1.87 -2.59 -3.40
CA LEU A 161 -1.96 -1.12 -3.44
C LEU A 161 -3.37 -0.63 -3.08
N LYS A 162 -4.42 -1.26 -3.63
CA LYS A 162 -5.82 -0.98 -3.25
C LYS A 162 -6.09 -1.19 -1.77
N ALA A 163 -5.57 -2.29 -1.20
CA ALA A 163 -5.77 -2.60 0.21
C ALA A 163 -5.07 -1.57 1.12
N ILE A 164 -3.84 -1.16 0.78
CA ILE A 164 -3.09 -0.12 1.50
C ILE A 164 -3.81 1.23 1.42
N LEU A 165 -4.23 1.68 0.23
CA LEU A 165 -5.01 2.91 0.07
C LEU A 165 -6.31 2.88 0.89
N SER A 166 -7.02 1.75 0.87
CA SER A 166 -8.25 1.58 1.66
C SER A 166 -7.99 1.63 3.17
N ALA A 167 -6.87 1.06 3.64
CA ALA A 167 -6.46 1.16 5.03
C ALA A 167 -6.13 2.61 5.43
N VAL A 168 -5.43 3.35 4.57
CA VAL A 168 -5.13 4.77 4.81
C VAL A 168 -6.41 5.60 4.83
N ALA A 169 -7.36 5.33 3.94
CA ALA A 169 -8.68 6.00 3.94
C ALA A 169 -9.40 5.78 5.27
N TYR A 170 -9.37 4.53 5.74
CA TYR A 170 -9.95 4.18 7.03
C TYR A 170 -9.25 4.91 8.19
N MET A 171 -7.92 4.94 8.22
CA MET A 171 -7.15 5.66 9.25
C MET A 171 -7.52 7.15 9.26
N HIS A 172 -7.53 7.79 8.10
CA HIS A 172 -7.87 9.21 7.96
C HIS A 172 -9.31 9.51 8.39
N ASN A 173 -10.26 8.62 8.15
CA ASN A 173 -11.64 8.73 8.63
C ASN A 173 -11.76 8.58 10.16
N GLN A 174 -10.81 7.90 10.80
CA GLN A 174 -10.71 7.83 12.26
C GLN A 174 -9.86 8.97 12.85
N ASN A 175 -9.46 9.97 12.05
CA ASN A 175 -8.52 11.02 12.43
C ASN A 175 -7.22 10.44 13.00
N ILE A 176 -6.71 9.40 12.33
CA ILE A 176 -5.43 8.78 12.60
C ILE A 176 -4.54 9.03 11.38
N LEU A 177 -3.34 9.54 11.64
CA LEU A 177 -2.26 9.65 10.65
C LEU A 177 -1.22 8.60 10.95
N HIS A 178 -0.56 8.10 9.92
CA HIS A 178 0.57 7.20 10.12
C HIS A 178 1.85 8.00 10.36
N GLY A 179 2.16 8.94 9.46
CA GLY A 179 3.29 9.88 9.52
C GLY A 179 4.66 9.31 9.15
N SER A 180 4.68 8.14 8.51
CA SER A 180 5.91 7.52 7.96
C SER A 180 5.60 6.51 6.87
N LEU A 181 4.55 6.77 6.06
CA LEU A 181 4.14 5.87 4.98
C LEU A 181 5.15 5.80 3.82
N ASP A 182 6.11 6.72 3.79
CA ASP A 182 7.27 6.74 2.89
C ASP A 182 8.27 5.63 3.21
N SER A 183 8.35 5.20 4.48
CA SER A 183 9.30 4.17 4.90
C SER A 183 8.80 2.77 4.59
N LYS A 184 9.58 2.01 3.80
CA LYS A 184 9.37 0.56 3.56
C LYS A 184 9.32 -0.26 4.86
N SER A 185 9.92 0.22 5.94
CA SER A 185 9.88 -0.42 7.26
C SER A 185 8.55 -0.26 8.00
N SER A 186 7.67 0.63 7.52
CA SER A 186 6.28 0.78 8.00
C SER A 186 5.35 -0.33 7.48
N TYR A 187 5.89 -1.29 6.73
CA TYR A 187 5.12 -2.36 6.11
C TYR A 187 5.74 -3.72 6.37
N VAL A 188 4.89 -4.73 6.42
CA VAL A 188 5.27 -6.14 6.53
C VAL A 188 4.51 -6.98 5.52
N VAL A 189 5.11 -8.08 5.11
CA VAL A 189 4.45 -9.12 4.34
C VAL A 189 3.96 -10.17 5.31
N ALA A 190 2.65 -10.23 5.55
CA ALA A 190 1.96 -11.35 6.19
C ALA A 190 1.49 -12.32 5.08
N PRO A 191 1.06 -13.56 5.36
CA PRO A 191 0.83 -14.58 4.34
C PRO A 191 0.13 -14.08 3.05
N GLY A 192 0.93 -13.85 2.01
CA GLY A 192 0.51 -13.34 0.71
C GLY A 192 -0.03 -11.91 0.64
N ARG A 193 0.14 -11.08 1.68
CA ARG A 193 -0.42 -9.72 1.79
C ARG A 193 0.54 -8.71 2.40
N LEU A 194 0.55 -7.51 1.83
CA LEU A 194 1.21 -6.34 2.40
C LEU A 194 0.31 -5.72 3.48
N LYS A 195 0.87 -5.44 4.65
CA LYS A 195 0.18 -4.80 5.77
C LYS A 195 1.00 -3.65 6.33
N ILE A 196 0.31 -2.61 6.76
CA ILE A 196 0.85 -1.45 7.48
C ILE A 196 1.06 -1.83 8.95
N ILE A 197 2.19 -1.45 9.54
CA ILE A 197 2.51 -1.58 10.96
C ILE A 197 2.87 -0.22 11.54
N ASN A 198 2.99 -0.10 12.86
CA ASN A 198 3.44 1.14 13.52
C ASN A 198 2.51 2.34 13.24
N VAL A 199 1.19 2.11 13.21
CA VAL A 199 0.19 3.17 13.01
C VAL A 199 0.18 4.15 14.17
N GLY A 200 0.28 5.45 13.86
CA GLY A 200 0.28 6.53 14.85
C GLY A 200 1.66 6.78 15.45
N ALA A 201 2.71 6.73 14.62
CA ALA A 201 4.09 7.02 15.03
C ALA A 201 4.31 8.48 15.42
N VAL A 202 3.39 9.36 15.03
CA VAL A 202 3.50 10.81 15.23
C VAL A 202 2.52 11.29 16.29
N ASP A 203 3.05 12.07 17.22
CA ASP A 203 2.29 12.75 18.26
C ASP A 203 1.70 14.06 17.76
N PHE A 204 0.51 13.96 17.18
CA PHE A 204 -0.30 15.15 16.97
C PHE A 204 -1.26 15.30 18.16
N ASN A 205 -0.92 16.21 19.08
CA ASN A 205 -1.90 16.81 20.00
C ASN A 205 -2.82 17.81 19.26
N GLU A 206 -2.61 17.99 17.96
CA GLU A 206 -3.35 18.90 17.09
C GLU A 206 -4.50 18.18 16.38
N LEU A 207 -5.51 18.96 16.02
CA LEU A 207 -6.62 18.49 15.19
C LEU A 207 -6.06 17.97 13.87
N VAL A 208 -6.38 16.73 13.48
CA VAL A 208 -6.00 16.20 12.17
C VAL A 208 -6.66 17.03 11.08
N THR A 209 -5.85 17.80 10.36
CA THR A 209 -6.30 18.65 9.25
C THR A 209 -6.25 17.87 7.94
N ASP A 210 -6.94 18.40 6.92
CA ASP A 210 -6.89 17.83 5.57
C ASP A 210 -5.47 17.91 4.98
N GLN A 211 -4.72 18.98 5.27
CA GLN A 211 -3.32 19.11 4.83
C GLN A 211 -2.44 17.99 5.39
N LEU A 212 -2.56 17.64 6.68
CA LEU A 212 -1.78 16.55 7.26
C LEU A 212 -2.13 15.19 6.65
N LYS A 213 -3.39 15.00 6.23
CA LYS A 213 -3.79 13.80 5.48
C LYS A 213 -3.17 13.77 4.09
N LEU A 214 -3.10 14.92 3.40
CA LEU A 214 -2.40 15.05 2.11
C LEU A 214 -0.90 14.76 2.27
N ASP A 215 -0.27 15.22 3.34
CA ASP A 215 1.15 14.94 3.62
C ASP A 215 1.38 13.44 3.86
N ASP A 216 0.48 12.76 4.58
CA ASP A 216 0.51 11.30 4.78
C ASP A 216 0.34 10.54 3.44
N LEU A 217 -0.53 11.03 2.56
CA LEU A 217 -0.68 10.51 1.18
C LEU A 217 0.56 10.75 0.31
N ALA A 218 1.24 11.89 0.46
CA ALA A 218 2.51 12.17 -0.23
C ALA A 218 3.61 11.20 0.23
N GLY A 219 3.62 10.83 1.51
CA GLY A 219 4.48 9.76 2.02
C GLY A 219 4.21 8.42 1.32
N LEU A 220 2.93 8.06 1.19
CA LEU A 220 2.53 6.84 0.48
C LEU A 220 2.92 6.86 -1.00
N GLU A 221 2.76 7.99 -1.68
CA GLU A 221 3.20 8.21 -3.06
C GLU A 221 4.70 7.94 -3.22
N SER A 222 5.52 8.51 -2.33
CA SER A 222 6.97 8.31 -2.32
C SER A 222 7.34 6.84 -2.19
N MET A 223 6.67 6.10 -1.31
CA MET A 223 6.88 4.65 -1.15
C MET A 223 6.50 3.88 -2.42
N PHE A 224 5.32 4.16 -2.99
CA PHE A 224 4.88 3.52 -4.22
C PHE A 224 5.84 3.81 -5.38
N ARG A 225 6.32 5.05 -5.50
CA ARG A 225 7.32 5.44 -6.49
C ARG A 225 8.61 4.63 -6.32
N ASP A 226 9.15 4.54 -5.11
CA ASP A 226 10.39 3.81 -4.84
C ASP A 226 10.24 2.31 -5.14
N VAL A 227 9.09 1.70 -4.80
CA VAL A 227 8.86 0.26 -4.99
C VAL A 227 8.51 -0.11 -6.43
N LEU A 228 7.71 0.71 -7.12
CA LEU A 228 7.18 0.38 -8.44
C LEU A 228 8.05 0.90 -9.59
N LYS A 229 8.98 1.83 -9.32
CA LYS A 229 9.82 2.43 -10.36
C LYS A 229 10.67 1.37 -11.06
N GLN A 230 10.49 1.32 -12.36
CA GLN A 230 11.23 0.43 -13.27
C GLN A 230 12.30 1.22 -14.02
N VAL A 231 13.13 0.51 -14.79
CA VAL A 231 14.18 1.10 -15.63
C VAL A 231 13.58 1.73 -16.90
N ASP A 232 12.45 1.22 -17.37
CA ASP A 232 11.72 1.70 -18.54
C ASP A 232 10.56 2.64 -18.16
N THR A 233 10.16 3.47 -19.11
CA THR A 233 9.05 4.41 -18.95
C THR A 233 7.72 3.67 -18.81
N TRP A 234 6.89 4.11 -17.87
CA TRP A 234 5.55 3.55 -17.64
C TRP A 234 4.52 4.67 -17.51
N PRO A 235 3.96 5.15 -18.64
CA PRO A 235 3.08 6.32 -18.65
C PRO A 235 1.93 6.24 -17.63
N GLU A 236 1.30 5.07 -17.50
CA GLU A 236 0.16 4.87 -16.60
C GLU A 236 0.56 4.89 -15.12
N LEU A 237 1.75 4.36 -14.77
CA LEU A 237 2.28 4.48 -13.42
C LEU A 237 2.62 5.94 -13.12
N ASP A 238 3.25 6.65 -14.06
CA ASP A 238 3.60 8.05 -13.89
C ASP A 238 2.33 8.91 -13.70
N SER A 239 1.28 8.62 -14.47
CA SER A 239 -0.05 9.24 -14.34
C SER A 239 -0.68 8.97 -12.98
N PHE A 240 -0.68 7.70 -12.53
CA PHE A 240 -1.17 7.33 -11.21
C PHE A 240 -0.41 8.02 -10.06
N LEU A 241 0.92 8.09 -10.13
CA LEU A 241 1.71 8.77 -9.11
C LEU A 241 1.50 10.28 -9.14
N LYS A 242 1.30 10.88 -10.32
CA LYS A 242 0.95 12.30 -10.48
C LYS A 242 -0.39 12.62 -9.81
N ALA A 243 -1.36 11.69 -9.84
CA ALA A 243 -2.68 11.88 -9.25
C ALA A 243 -2.64 12.23 -7.75
N PHE A 244 -1.65 11.74 -6.99
CA PHE A 244 -1.48 12.08 -5.57
C PHE A 244 -1.26 13.57 -5.32
N ASN A 245 -0.76 14.30 -6.32
CA ASN A 245 -0.43 15.72 -6.23
C ASN A 245 -1.54 16.63 -6.80
N THR A 246 -2.77 16.12 -6.92
CA THR A 246 -3.90 16.88 -7.46
C THR A 246 -4.38 17.93 -6.45
N SER A 247 -3.98 19.19 -6.65
CA SER A 247 -4.29 20.31 -5.75
C SER A 247 -5.77 20.73 -5.71
N LYS A 248 -6.60 20.20 -6.61
CA LYS A 248 -8.04 20.51 -6.69
C LYS A 248 -8.89 19.71 -5.68
N LEU A 249 -8.35 18.64 -5.08
CA LEU A 249 -9.12 17.69 -4.25
C LEU A 249 -8.67 17.74 -2.79
N GLY A 250 -9.63 17.65 -1.86
CA GLY A 250 -9.32 17.38 -0.45
C GLY A 250 -8.90 15.91 -0.26
N ALA A 251 -8.22 15.59 0.85
CA ALA A 251 -7.61 14.27 1.06
C ALA A 251 -8.62 13.11 0.98
N THR A 252 -9.84 13.32 1.50
CA THR A 252 -10.90 12.30 1.51
C THR A 252 -11.38 11.98 0.09
N GLU A 253 -11.55 13.00 -0.74
CA GLU A 253 -11.96 12.81 -2.14
C GLU A 253 -10.82 12.23 -2.97
N LEU A 254 -9.61 12.76 -2.78
CA LEU A 254 -8.41 12.29 -3.44
C LEU A 254 -8.17 10.79 -3.22
N ILE A 255 -8.26 10.30 -1.98
CA ILE A 255 -8.00 8.89 -1.72
C ILE A 255 -9.07 7.97 -2.34
N VAL A 256 -10.32 8.43 -2.43
CA VAL A 256 -11.39 7.69 -3.13
C VAL A 256 -11.11 7.61 -4.63
N LYS A 257 -10.62 8.69 -5.25
CA LYS A 257 -10.14 8.68 -6.64
C LYS A 257 -8.97 7.69 -6.79
N LEU A 258 -7.95 7.79 -5.96
CA LEU A 258 -6.77 6.92 -6.02
C LEU A 258 -7.13 5.42 -5.92
N ILE A 259 -8.04 5.03 -5.04
CA ILE A 259 -8.52 3.63 -4.90
C ILE A 259 -9.18 3.13 -6.19
N ASN A 260 -9.90 4.02 -6.88
CA ASN A 260 -10.67 3.72 -8.08
C ASN A 260 -9.92 4.05 -9.38
N HIS A 261 -8.67 4.50 -9.29
CA HIS A 261 -7.88 4.93 -10.43
C HIS A 261 -7.75 3.80 -11.46
N PRO A 262 -7.83 4.09 -12.78
CA PRO A 262 -7.79 3.05 -13.81
C PRO A 262 -6.54 2.19 -13.76
N PHE A 263 -5.37 2.75 -13.43
CA PHE A 263 -4.14 1.99 -13.13
C PHE A 263 -4.33 0.79 -12.17
N LEU A 264 -5.26 0.89 -11.21
CA LEU A 264 -5.55 -0.17 -10.23
C LEU A 264 -6.73 -1.08 -10.63
N LYS A 265 -7.30 -0.93 -11.81
CA LYS A 265 -8.36 -1.80 -12.34
C LYS A 265 -7.76 -2.94 -13.18
N ASP A 266 -8.53 -4.01 -13.35
CA ASP A 266 -8.20 -4.98 -14.40
C ASP A 266 -8.64 -4.48 -15.78
N PRO A 267 -8.16 -5.11 -16.86
CA PRO A 267 -8.51 -4.70 -18.22
C PRO A 267 -10.02 -4.66 -18.48
N GLU A 268 -10.79 -5.61 -17.97
CA GLU A 268 -12.24 -5.66 -18.16
C GLU A 268 -12.93 -4.50 -17.41
N ASP A 269 -12.56 -4.27 -16.15
CA ASP A 269 -13.04 -3.15 -15.34
C ASP A 269 -12.68 -1.78 -15.96
N ARG A 270 -11.51 -1.66 -16.60
CA ARG A 270 -11.13 -0.43 -17.31
C ARG A 270 -11.97 -0.23 -18.57
N MET A 271 -12.15 -1.27 -19.37
CA MET A 271 -13.00 -1.20 -20.56
C MET A 271 -14.42 -0.78 -20.18
N LYS A 272 -14.97 -1.41 -19.13
CA LYS A 272 -16.27 -1.04 -18.58
C LYS A 272 -16.29 0.42 -18.12
N TYR A 273 -15.26 0.86 -17.41
CA TYR A 273 -15.15 2.26 -16.98
C TYR A 273 -15.23 3.25 -18.15
N VAL A 274 -14.53 2.98 -19.26
CA VAL A 274 -14.62 3.82 -20.48
C VAL A 274 -16.04 3.84 -21.06
N ILE A 275 -16.70 2.68 -21.09
CA ILE A 275 -18.07 2.56 -21.57
C ILE A 275 -19.02 3.38 -20.69
N ASP A 276 -18.92 3.22 -19.38
CA ASP A 276 -19.75 3.93 -18.40
C ASP A 276 -19.51 5.44 -18.45
N THR A 277 -18.25 5.89 -18.49
CA THR A 277 -17.89 7.32 -18.65
C THR A 277 -18.50 7.92 -19.91
N TYR A 278 -18.46 7.21 -21.04
CA TYR A 278 -19.12 7.67 -22.26
C TYR A 278 -20.62 7.83 -22.07
N LEU A 279 -21.29 6.85 -21.45
CA LEU A 279 -22.74 6.86 -21.27
C LEU A 279 -23.20 7.99 -20.34
N ASP A 280 -22.45 8.24 -19.26
CA ASP A 280 -22.79 9.24 -18.25
C ASP A 280 -22.54 10.68 -18.73
N HIS A 281 -21.55 10.89 -19.60
CA HIS A 281 -21.09 12.22 -20.01
C HIS A 281 -21.23 12.51 -21.51
N HIS A 282 -21.95 11.67 -22.24
CA HIS A 282 -22.07 11.77 -23.70
C HIS A 282 -22.44 13.18 -24.19
N GLY A 283 -21.58 13.77 -25.02
CA GLY A 283 -21.81 15.06 -25.67
C GLY A 283 -21.46 16.25 -24.78
N SER A 284 -20.79 16.03 -23.65
CA SER A 284 -20.39 17.08 -22.71
C SER A 284 -18.90 17.11 -22.39
N LEU A 285 -18.14 16.05 -22.70
CA LEU A 285 -16.73 15.93 -22.32
C LEU A 285 -15.86 17.03 -22.95
N SER A 286 -16.03 17.31 -24.24
CA SER A 286 -15.33 18.38 -24.94
C SER A 286 -15.64 19.75 -24.35
N SER A 287 -16.89 20.01 -23.95
CA SER A 287 -17.28 21.31 -23.39
C SER A 287 -16.76 21.53 -21.97
N LEU A 288 -16.67 20.45 -21.19
CA LEU A 288 -16.23 20.50 -19.80
C LEU A 288 -14.71 20.49 -19.70
N TYR A 289 -14.04 19.73 -20.56
CA TYR A 289 -12.64 19.32 -20.34
C TYR A 289 -11.76 19.41 -21.59
N GLY A 290 -12.28 19.78 -22.76
CA GLY A 290 -11.57 19.68 -24.04
C GLY A 290 -10.19 20.35 -24.08
N ASN A 291 -10.01 21.46 -23.35
CA ASN A 291 -8.72 22.15 -23.29
C ASN A 291 -7.65 21.37 -22.49
N GLU A 292 -8.04 20.58 -21.48
CA GLU A 292 -7.11 19.77 -20.68
C GLU A 292 -6.56 18.59 -21.51
N PHE A 293 -7.27 18.19 -22.57
CA PHE A 293 -6.92 17.07 -23.47
C PHE A 293 -6.39 17.51 -24.84
N SER A 294 -5.99 18.78 -25.01
CA SER A 294 -5.49 19.26 -26.31
C SER A 294 -4.28 18.47 -26.83
N TRP A 295 -3.50 17.89 -25.92
CA TRP A 295 -2.34 17.03 -26.24
C TRP A 295 -2.74 15.70 -26.89
N ALA A 296 -3.97 15.23 -26.67
CA ALA A 296 -4.49 14.00 -27.25
C ALA A 296 -5.15 14.24 -28.62
N LEU A 297 -5.20 15.48 -29.09
CA LEU A 297 -5.92 15.90 -30.30
C LEU A 297 -4.95 16.42 -31.38
N PRO A 298 -5.15 16.07 -32.67
CA PRO A 298 -6.15 15.15 -33.18
C PRO A 298 -5.82 13.69 -32.85
N TRP A 299 -6.82 12.95 -32.37
CA TRP A 299 -6.60 11.62 -31.78
C TRP A 299 -6.42 10.48 -32.80
N ASN A 300 -6.55 10.75 -34.10
CA ASN A 300 -6.36 9.76 -35.16
C ASN A 300 -5.08 10.02 -35.99
N SER A 301 -4.11 10.72 -35.41
CA SER A 301 -2.86 11.05 -36.10
C SER A 301 -1.87 9.88 -36.14
N GLN A 302 -1.97 8.93 -35.20
CA GLN A 302 -1.19 7.70 -35.22
C GLN A 302 -1.77 6.63 -36.17
N THR A 303 -0.90 5.75 -36.65
CA THR A 303 -1.29 4.57 -37.43
C THR A 303 -2.12 3.62 -36.57
N LEU A 304 -3.35 3.33 -37.00
CA LEU A 304 -4.21 2.36 -36.34
C LEU A 304 -3.88 0.94 -36.84
N PRO A 305 -3.89 -0.08 -35.97
CA PRO A 305 -3.89 -1.48 -36.38
C PRO A 305 -5.07 -1.76 -37.30
N THR A 306 -4.89 -2.62 -38.31
CA THR A 306 -5.92 -2.91 -39.33
C THR A 306 -7.28 -3.27 -38.75
N TRP A 307 -7.32 -4.08 -37.68
CA TRP A 307 -8.60 -4.46 -37.05
C TRP A 307 -9.28 -3.31 -36.28
N ILE A 308 -8.51 -2.33 -35.77
CA ILE A 308 -9.06 -1.09 -35.18
C ILE A 308 -9.49 -0.14 -36.29
N GLU A 309 -8.72 -0.05 -37.37
CA GLU A 309 -9.05 0.73 -38.56
C GLU A 309 -10.37 0.26 -39.19
N GLU A 310 -10.62 -1.05 -39.25
CA GLU A 310 -11.91 -1.59 -39.69
C GLU A 310 -13.09 -1.10 -38.83
N ILE A 311 -12.90 -0.94 -37.51
CA ILE A 311 -13.92 -0.39 -36.60
C ILE A 311 -14.12 1.11 -36.84
N TYR A 312 -13.02 1.84 -37.04
CA TYR A 312 -13.04 3.26 -37.40
C TYR A 312 -13.79 3.47 -38.74
N ASP A 313 -13.53 2.62 -39.73
CA ASP A 313 -14.07 2.69 -41.07
C ASP A 313 -15.51 2.18 -41.17
N PHE A 314 -15.89 1.21 -40.34
CA PHE A 314 -17.27 0.71 -40.29
C PHE A 314 -18.27 1.84 -39.92
N ASP A 315 -17.87 2.76 -39.04
CA ASP A 315 -18.69 3.93 -38.65
C ASP A 315 -18.39 5.19 -39.49
N LYS A 316 -17.58 5.12 -40.57
CA LYS A 316 -17.33 6.29 -41.46
C LYS A 316 -18.60 6.87 -42.10
N LYS A 317 -19.73 6.16 -42.08
CA LYS A 317 -21.03 6.71 -42.49
C LYS A 317 -21.61 7.72 -41.48
N ARG A 318 -21.03 7.85 -40.27
CA ARG A 318 -21.35 8.84 -39.21
C ARG A 318 -20.09 9.31 -38.43
N THR A 319 -19.17 9.93 -39.17
CA THR A 319 -18.15 10.92 -38.77
C THR A 319 -17.75 10.99 -37.29
N TYR A 320 -16.75 10.19 -36.90
CA TYR A 320 -15.89 10.54 -35.77
C TYR A 320 -15.21 11.90 -36.04
N ASP A 321 -15.32 12.84 -35.11
CA ASP A 321 -14.60 14.11 -35.13
C ASP A 321 -13.28 13.91 -34.39
N ASN A 322 -12.18 13.96 -35.13
CA ASN A 322 -10.86 13.73 -34.57
C ASN A 322 -10.36 14.86 -33.66
N THR A 323 -11.07 15.98 -33.61
CA THR A 323 -10.79 17.12 -32.73
C THR A 323 -11.66 17.14 -31.46
N SER A 324 -12.50 16.12 -31.27
CA SER A 324 -13.40 16.02 -30.12
C SER A 324 -13.00 14.88 -29.17
N LEU A 325 -12.92 15.22 -27.88
CA LEU A 325 -12.72 14.26 -26.80
C LEU A 325 -13.92 13.32 -26.65
N ASP A 326 -15.16 13.81 -26.82
CA ASP A 326 -16.35 12.95 -26.84
C ASP A 326 -16.24 11.87 -27.92
N HIS A 327 -15.74 12.25 -29.10
CA HIS A 327 -15.60 11.31 -30.22
C HIS A 327 -14.41 10.36 -30.02
N LEU A 328 -13.34 10.77 -29.31
CA LEU A 328 -12.28 9.85 -28.88
C LEU A 328 -12.85 8.78 -27.94
N VAL A 329 -13.56 9.18 -26.87
CA VAL A 329 -14.12 8.23 -25.92
C VAL A 329 -15.20 7.36 -26.58
N LYS A 330 -16.01 7.93 -27.50
CA LYS A 330 -16.93 7.16 -28.36
C LYS A 330 -16.19 6.09 -29.16
N PHE A 331 -15.04 6.45 -29.75
CA PHE A 331 -14.24 5.54 -30.56
C PHE A 331 -13.64 4.42 -29.71
N MET A 332 -13.07 4.73 -28.54
CA MET A 332 -12.56 3.72 -27.60
C MET A 332 -13.66 2.74 -27.17
N ARG A 333 -14.87 3.25 -26.87
CA ARG A 333 -16.05 2.41 -26.64
C ARG A 333 -16.40 1.55 -27.86
N GLY A 334 -16.29 2.10 -29.07
CA GLY A 334 -16.49 1.36 -30.32
C GLY A 334 -15.55 0.17 -30.44
N ILE A 335 -14.26 0.38 -30.15
CA ILE A 335 -13.25 -0.69 -30.11
C ILE A 335 -13.68 -1.78 -29.11
N PHE A 336 -14.04 -1.41 -27.89
CA PHE A 336 -14.40 -2.37 -26.84
C PHE A 336 -15.70 -3.14 -27.11
N ASN A 337 -16.63 -2.59 -27.90
CA ASN A 337 -17.87 -3.30 -28.27
C ASN A 337 -17.72 -4.20 -29.50
N HIS A 338 -16.71 -3.94 -30.34
CA HIS A 338 -16.64 -4.52 -31.68
C HIS A 338 -15.30 -5.20 -32.00
N PHE A 339 -14.38 -5.33 -31.03
CA PHE A 339 -13.13 -6.04 -31.24
C PHE A 339 -13.39 -7.51 -31.66
N PRO A 340 -12.55 -8.09 -32.54
CA PRO A 340 -12.78 -9.45 -33.02
C PRO A 340 -12.66 -10.47 -31.88
N ARG A 341 -13.55 -11.48 -31.86
CA ARG A 341 -13.66 -12.46 -30.76
C ARG A 341 -12.40 -13.31 -30.53
N ASN A 342 -11.47 -13.33 -31.48
CA ASN A 342 -10.20 -14.03 -31.37
C ASN A 342 -9.12 -13.24 -30.62
N TYR A 343 -9.37 -11.98 -30.23
CA TYR A 343 -8.49 -11.22 -29.37
C TYR A 343 -8.88 -11.37 -27.90
N ALA A 344 -7.89 -11.55 -27.04
CA ALA A 344 -8.08 -11.48 -25.60
C ALA A 344 -8.32 -10.02 -25.17
N ILE A 345 -9.15 -9.82 -24.16
CA ILE A 345 -9.49 -8.50 -23.60
C ILE A 345 -8.23 -7.71 -23.23
N GLU A 346 -7.25 -8.38 -22.62
CA GLU A 346 -5.99 -7.77 -22.17
C GLU A 346 -5.15 -7.24 -23.33
N MET A 347 -5.21 -7.89 -24.50
CA MET A 347 -4.51 -7.43 -25.70
C MET A 347 -5.18 -6.20 -26.29
N VAL A 348 -6.52 -6.23 -26.39
CA VAL A 348 -7.33 -5.11 -26.91
C VAL A 348 -7.14 -3.87 -26.04
N GLU A 349 -7.22 -4.06 -24.73
CA GLU A 349 -7.06 -2.99 -23.76
C GLU A 349 -5.64 -2.41 -23.77
N ALA A 350 -4.61 -3.27 -23.87
CA ALA A 350 -3.23 -2.81 -24.01
C ALA A 350 -3.00 -1.99 -25.29
N GLU A 351 -3.60 -2.41 -26.41
CA GLU A 351 -3.50 -1.67 -27.67
C GLU A 351 -4.14 -0.28 -27.55
N VAL A 352 -5.32 -0.19 -26.93
CA VAL A 352 -6.02 1.09 -26.71
C VAL A 352 -5.20 2.01 -25.80
N ARG A 353 -4.58 1.49 -24.73
CA ARG A 353 -3.68 2.29 -23.88
C ARG A 353 -2.44 2.78 -24.61
N ASN A 354 -1.86 1.95 -25.48
CA ASN A 354 -0.70 2.35 -26.27
C ASN A 354 -1.05 3.45 -27.27
N LEU A 355 -2.24 3.39 -27.88
CA LEU A 355 -2.74 4.43 -28.79
C LEU A 355 -3.09 5.72 -28.06
N TYR A 356 -3.64 5.62 -26.85
CA TYR A 356 -4.19 6.75 -26.09
C TYR A 356 -3.68 6.75 -24.64
N PRO A 357 -2.36 6.91 -24.43
CA PRO A 357 -1.78 6.83 -23.10
C PRO A 357 -2.36 7.93 -22.20
N ASN A 358 -2.67 7.57 -20.95
CA ASN A 358 -3.15 8.47 -19.89
C ASN A 358 -4.52 9.15 -20.10
N VAL A 359 -5.18 9.02 -21.25
CA VAL A 359 -6.48 9.68 -21.49
C VAL A 359 -7.52 9.27 -20.44
N ILE A 360 -7.60 7.97 -20.13
CA ILE A 360 -8.56 7.45 -19.14
C ILE A 360 -8.18 7.83 -17.70
N ASP A 361 -6.89 7.88 -17.41
CA ASP A 361 -6.38 8.27 -16.10
C ASP A 361 -6.66 9.75 -15.81
N GLU A 362 -6.41 10.63 -16.77
CA GLU A 362 -6.71 12.07 -16.63
C GLU A 362 -8.22 12.31 -16.55
N LEU A 363 -9.03 11.64 -17.39
CA LEU A 363 -10.50 11.74 -17.31
C LEU A 363 -11.02 11.37 -15.92
N HIS A 364 -10.46 10.32 -15.32
CA HIS A 364 -10.84 9.88 -13.98
C HIS A 364 -10.55 10.89 -12.87
N MET A 365 -9.47 11.66 -13.01
CA MET A 365 -9.12 12.66 -12.01
C MET A 365 -9.95 13.94 -12.13
N ILE A 366 -10.64 14.13 -13.26
CA ILE A 366 -11.40 15.34 -13.58
C ILE A 366 -12.91 15.15 -13.34
N ILE A 367 -13.46 14.02 -13.77
CA ILE A 367 -14.84 13.56 -13.52
C ILE A 367 -14.85 12.86 -12.18
#